data_AF-A0A1Q5TQW1-F1
#
_entry.id   AF-A0A1Q5TQW1-F1
#
_cell.length_a   1.000
_cell.length_b   1.000
_cell.length_c   1.000
_cell.angle_alpha   90.00
_cell.angle_beta   90.00
_cell.angle_gamma   90.00
#
_symmetry.space_group_name_H-M   'P 1'
#
loop_
_entity.id
_entity.type
_entity.pdbx_description
1 polymer ?
#
loop_
_entity_poly.entity_id
_entity_poly.type
_entity_poly.pdbx_seq_one_letter_code
_entity_poly.pdbx_strand_id
1 'polypeptide(L)'
;MNIVEIPLRAKNQRFDIQLGGVNYRMQLQCRDCAGWILDIMHPNGEPIVLGIPLVSGVDLLEPHRYLGFKGSLVFVCDTPQNKTNGEELGSRNRLYFIKSVN
;
A
#
# COMPACT_ATOMS: atom_id res chain seq x y z
N MET A 1 5.21 -19.06 2.32
CA MET A 1 4.66 -17.69 2.34
C MET A 1 5.76 -16.74 1.92
N ASN A 2 5.56 -15.90 0.89
CA ASN A 2 6.54 -14.88 0.49
C ASN A 2 5.98 -13.50 0.87
N ILE A 3 6.68 -12.82 1.78
CA ILE A 3 6.31 -11.51 2.31
C ILE A 3 7.37 -10.52 1.85
N VAL A 4 6.93 -9.44 1.21
CA VAL A 4 7.79 -8.36 0.74
C VAL A 4 7.42 -7.10 1.48
N GLU A 5 8.37 -6.48 2.17
CA GLU A 5 8.22 -5.12 2.68
C GLU A 5 8.33 -4.13 1.52
N ILE A 6 7.35 -3.25 1.37
CA ILE A 6 7.39 -2.17 0.39
C ILE A 6 8.15 -1.01 1.04
N PRO A 7 9.31 -0.57 0.47
CA PRO A 7 10.18 0.42 1.10
C PRO A 7 9.62 1.83 0.93
N LEU A 8 8.67 2.19 1.78
CA LEU A 8 8.04 3.50 1.78
C LEU A 8 8.95 4.57 2.41
N ARG A 9 8.75 5.82 2.01
CA ARG A 9 9.32 7.01 2.65
C ARG A 9 8.21 7.86 3.27
N ALA A 10 8.50 8.57 4.35
CA ALA A 10 7.60 9.54 4.99
C ALA A 10 7.40 10.84 4.17
N LYS A 11 7.03 10.70 2.90
CA LYS A 11 6.70 11.79 1.98
C LYS A 11 5.81 11.29 0.85
N ASN A 12 5.12 12.21 0.18
CA ASN A 12 4.42 11.89 -1.06
C ASN A 12 5.41 11.27 -2.05
N GLN A 13 5.04 10.13 -2.61
CA GLN A 13 5.95 9.34 -3.44
C GLN A 13 5.18 8.60 -4.53
N ARG A 14 5.87 8.38 -5.64
CA ARG A 14 5.41 7.56 -6.76
C ARG A 14 6.59 6.70 -7.19
N PHE A 15 6.35 5.40 -7.34
CA PHE A 15 7.39 4.44 -7.67
C PHE A 15 6.79 3.22 -8.38
N ASP A 16 7.63 2.53 -9.15
CA ASP A 16 7.27 1.28 -9.80
C ASP A 16 7.82 0.12 -8.96
N ILE A 17 7.04 -0.95 -8.81
CA ILE A 17 7.37 -2.13 -8.01
C ILE A 17 6.79 -3.40 -8.63
N GLN A 18 7.52 -4.52 -8.54
CA GLN A 18 7.02 -5.83 -8.93
C GLN A 18 6.50 -6.59 -7.72
N LEU A 19 5.21 -6.94 -7.72
CA LEU A 19 4.54 -7.69 -6.66
C LEU A 19 3.86 -8.93 -7.24
N GLY A 20 4.19 -10.11 -6.69
CA GLY A 20 3.61 -11.37 -7.17
C GLY A 20 3.89 -11.67 -8.66
N GLY A 21 4.94 -11.07 -9.25
CA GLY A 21 5.28 -11.19 -10.67
C GLY A 21 4.58 -10.17 -11.57
N VAL A 22 3.79 -9.24 -11.03
CA VAL A 22 3.10 -8.17 -11.78
C VAL A 22 3.75 -6.84 -11.47
N ASN A 23 4.00 -6.02 -12.51
CA ASN A 23 4.54 -4.68 -12.35
C ASN A 23 3.41 -3.69 -12.10
N TYR A 24 3.54 -2.92 -11.02
CA TYR A 24 2.62 -1.86 -10.64
C TYR A 24 3.34 -0.54 -10.54
N ARG A 25 2.62 0.55 -10.81
CA ARG A 25 2.96 1.89 -10.36
C ARG A 25 2.12 2.21 -9.14
N MET A 26 2.79 2.54 -8.04
CA MET A 26 2.13 2.98 -6.81
C MET A 26 2.34 4.46 -6.60
N GLN A 27 1.31 5.15 -6.13
CA GLN A 27 1.39 6.52 -5.66
C GLN A 27 0.81 6.61 -4.26
N LEU A 28 1.56 7.23 -3.36
CA LEU A 28 1.14 7.48 -1.99
C LEU A 28 1.09 8.99 -1.72
N GLN A 29 -0.03 9.45 -1.18
CA GLN A 29 -0.27 10.87 -0.85
C GLN A 29 -0.82 11.02 0.56
N CYS A 30 -0.22 11.90 1.36
CA CYS A 30 -0.78 12.30 2.65
C CYS A 30 -1.88 13.34 2.44
N ARG A 31 -3.03 13.13 3.10
CA ARG A 31 -4.23 13.98 3.03
C ARG A 31 -4.60 14.51 4.42
N ASP A 32 -3.60 14.96 5.16
CA ASP A 32 -3.72 15.52 6.51
C ASP A 32 -4.53 14.60 7.44
N CYS A 33 -5.72 15.04 7.88
CA CYS A 33 -6.59 14.29 8.79
C CYS A 33 -7.12 12.97 8.18
N ALA A 34 -7.10 12.83 6.85
CA ALA A 34 -7.49 11.59 6.17
C ALA A 34 -6.34 10.56 6.07
N GLY A 35 -5.11 10.92 6.47
CA GLY A 35 -3.97 10.02 6.47
C GLY A 35 -3.40 9.73 5.09
N TRP A 36 -2.75 8.56 4.93
CA TRP A 36 -2.11 8.15 3.67
C TRP A 36 -3.09 7.44 2.75
N ILE A 37 -3.13 7.89 1.50
CA ILE A 37 -3.94 7.35 0.42
C ILE A 37 -3.02 6.73 -0.63
N LEU A 38 -3.36 5.51 -1.05
CA LEU A 38 -2.66 4.70 -2.04
C LEU A 38 -3.48 4.60 -3.34
N ASP A 39 -2.82 4.95 -4.42
CA ASP A 39 -3.26 4.65 -5.79
C ASP A 39 -2.38 3.54 -6.37
N ILE A 40 -3.01 2.59 -7.06
CA ILE A 40 -2.35 1.50 -7.78
C ILE A 40 -2.73 1.58 -9.26
N MET A 41 -1.71 1.63 -10.11
CA MET A 41 -1.81 1.81 -11.55
C MET A 41 -0.96 0.77 -12.28
N HIS A 42 -1.20 0.62 -13.58
CA HIS A 42 -0.24 0.03 -14.49
C HIS A 42 1.00 0.95 -14.64
N PRO A 43 2.17 0.42 -15.08
CA PRO A 43 3.37 1.23 -15.27
C PRO A 43 3.23 2.38 -16.27
N ASN A 44 2.27 2.30 -17.20
CA ASN A 44 1.93 3.39 -18.12
C ASN A 44 1.10 4.52 -17.45
N GLY A 45 0.69 4.35 -16.19
CA GLY A 45 -0.15 5.30 -15.44
C GLY A 45 -1.66 5.06 -15.56
N GLU A 46 -2.09 4.04 -16.30
CA GLU A 46 -3.51 3.66 -16.36
C GLU A 46 -3.99 3.15 -15.00
N PRO A 47 -5.13 3.66 -14.48
CA PRO A 47 -5.61 3.32 -13.14
C PRO A 47 -6.08 1.86 -13.05
N ILE A 48 -5.70 1.18 -11.96
CA ILE A 48 -6.26 -0.12 -11.58
C ILE A 48 -7.27 0.09 -10.43
N VAL A 49 -6.82 0.76 -9.37
CA VAL A 49 -7.64 1.16 -8.22
C VAL A 49 -7.02 2.39 -7.58
N LEU A 50 -7.85 3.38 -7.24
CA LEU A 50 -7.41 4.66 -6.71
C LEU A 50 -8.04 4.90 -5.34
N GLY A 51 -7.35 5.68 -4.50
CA GLY A 51 -7.96 6.18 -3.27
C GLY A 51 -8.00 5.20 -2.10
N ILE A 52 -7.15 4.17 -2.06
CA ILE A 52 -7.14 3.18 -0.97
C ILE A 52 -6.55 3.82 0.29
N PRO A 53 -7.31 3.95 1.40
CA PRO A 53 -6.75 4.43 2.66
C PRO A 53 -5.85 3.35 3.29
N LEU A 54 -4.69 3.74 3.83
CA LEU A 54 -3.84 2.82 4.59
C LEU A 54 -4.40 2.55 5.99
N VAL A 55 -5.30 1.57 6.09
CA VAL A 55 -5.89 1.11 7.36
C VAL A 55 -5.07 -0.05 7.92
N SER A 56 -4.65 0.07 9.18
CA SER A 56 -3.84 -0.96 9.85
C SER A 56 -4.67 -2.20 10.18
N GLY A 57 -4.08 -3.39 10.04
CA GLY A 57 -4.67 -4.65 10.52
C GLY A 57 -5.68 -5.33 9.59
N VAL A 58 -5.85 -4.82 8.36
CA VAL A 58 -6.72 -5.42 7.33
C VAL A 58 -5.96 -5.69 6.02
N ASP A 59 -6.50 -6.55 5.16
CA ASP A 59 -6.04 -6.69 3.78
C ASP A 59 -6.68 -5.58 2.92
N LEU A 60 -5.86 -4.60 2.53
CA LEU A 60 -6.28 -3.43 1.76
C LEU A 60 -6.79 -3.80 0.35
N LEU A 61 -6.44 -4.98 -0.16
CA LEU A 61 -6.87 -5.47 -1.48
C LEU A 61 -8.08 -6.40 -1.40
N GLU A 62 -8.56 -6.75 -0.20
CA GLU A 62 -9.68 -7.68 -0.03
C GLU A 62 -10.97 -7.21 -0.72
N PRO A 63 -11.39 -5.92 -0.60
CA PRO A 63 -12.54 -5.39 -1.34
C PRO A 63 -12.34 -5.34 -2.87
N HIS A 64 -11.09 -5.45 -3.32
CA HIS A 64 -10.68 -5.29 -4.72
C HIS A 64 -10.18 -6.59 -5.34
N ARG A 65 -10.45 -7.75 -4.71
CA ARG A 65 -9.97 -9.07 -5.19
C ARG A 65 -10.37 -9.40 -6.62
N TYR A 66 -11.52 -8.89 -7.08
CA TYR A 66 -11.98 -9.07 -8.45
C TYR A 66 -11.05 -8.45 -9.50
N LEU A 67 -10.14 -7.55 -9.10
CA LEU A 67 -9.10 -6.97 -9.98
C LEU A 67 -7.89 -7.89 -10.20
N GLY A 68 -7.88 -9.09 -9.60
CA GLY A 68 -6.91 -10.13 -9.93
C GLY A 68 -5.52 -9.98 -9.30
N PHE A 69 -5.39 -9.22 -8.22
CA PHE A 69 -4.15 -9.10 -7.44
C PHE A 69 -3.63 -10.48 -6.98
N LYS A 70 -2.31 -10.67 -7.04
CA LYS A 70 -1.63 -11.94 -6.72
C LYS A 70 -1.20 -12.05 -5.25
N GLY A 71 -1.94 -11.39 -4.36
CA GLY A 71 -1.61 -11.33 -2.95
C GLY A 71 -2.45 -10.33 -2.19
N SER A 72 -2.16 -10.24 -0.90
CA SER A 72 -2.75 -9.28 0.05
C SER A 72 -1.79 -8.13 0.31
N LEU A 73 -2.34 -6.97 0.65
CA LEU A 73 -1.56 -5.79 1.03
C LEU A 73 -1.94 -5.39 2.46
N VAL A 74 -0.98 -5.47 3.38
CA VAL A 74 -1.23 -5.27 4.81
C VAL A 74 -0.40 -4.10 5.31
N PHE A 75 -1.07 -3.10 5.84
CA PHE A 75 -0.44 -2.00 6.55
C PHE A 75 -0.37 -2.33 8.04
N VAL A 76 0.79 -2.08 8.65
CA VAL A 76 1.04 -2.30 10.08
C VAL A 76 1.49 -0.98 10.68
N CYS A 77 0.69 -0.47 11.61
CA CYS A 77 0.92 0.74 12.39
C CYS A 77 0.66 0.43 13.86
N ASP A 78 1.60 0.81 14.73
CA ASP A 78 1.60 0.47 16.17
C ASP A 78 1.01 1.60 17.05
N THR A 79 0.45 2.66 16.44
CA THR A 79 -0.11 3.79 17.19
C THR A 79 -1.66 3.77 17.21
N PRO A 80 -2.30 3.73 18.39
CA PRO A 80 -3.75 3.60 18.52
C PRO A 80 -4.52 4.90 18.23
N GLN A 81 -3.83 6.04 18.17
CA GLN A 81 -4.40 7.26 17.62
C GLN A 81 -3.98 7.40 16.16
N ASN A 82 -4.98 7.48 15.29
CA ASN A 82 -4.97 7.79 13.86
C ASN A 82 -4.36 9.18 13.54
N LYS A 83 -3.32 9.59 14.27
CA LYS A 83 -2.54 10.83 14.15
C LYS A 83 -1.10 10.48 13.80
N THR A 84 -0.91 9.63 12.80
CA THR A 84 0.36 9.65 12.09
C THR A 84 0.37 10.92 11.26
N ASN A 85 1.09 11.93 11.72
CA ASN A 85 1.58 13.10 10.99
C ASN A 85 2.48 12.72 9.78
N GLY A 86 2.34 11.50 9.25
CA GLY A 86 3.08 10.96 8.11
C GLY A 86 4.53 10.59 8.39
N GLU A 87 5.13 11.12 9.45
CA GLU A 87 6.58 11.07 9.73
C GLU A 87 7.14 9.66 9.97
N GLU A 88 6.32 8.73 10.47
CA GLU A 88 6.76 7.37 10.80
C GLU A 88 6.53 6.34 9.66
N LEU A 89 6.07 6.79 8.49
CA LEU A 89 5.87 5.91 7.33
C LEU A 89 7.22 5.41 6.77
N GLY A 90 7.34 4.09 6.63
CA GLY A 90 8.56 3.43 6.18
C GLY A 90 9.56 3.12 7.31
N SER A 91 9.25 3.48 8.55
CA SER A 91 10.07 3.14 9.72
C SER A 91 9.29 2.24 10.68
N ARG A 92 8.41 2.83 11.50
CA ARG A 92 7.50 2.10 12.40
C ARG A 92 6.24 1.64 11.68
N ASN A 93 5.76 2.44 10.73
CA ASN A 93 4.56 2.12 9.97
C ASN A 93 4.96 1.52 8.63
N ARG A 94 4.66 0.25 8.43
CA ARG A 94 5.18 -0.55 7.33
C ARG A 94 4.07 -1.14 6.47
N LEU A 95 4.34 -1.28 5.19
CA LEU A 95 3.43 -1.85 4.22
C LEU A 95 4.03 -3.14 3.68
N TYR A 96 3.28 -4.23 3.75
CA TYR A 96 3.73 -5.54 3.32
C TYR A 96 2.83 -6.08 2.21
N PHE A 97 3.44 -6.70 1.21
CA PHE A 97 2.75 -7.53 0.25
C PHE A 97 2.96 -9.00 0.60
N ILE A 98 1.86 -9.74 0.78
CA ILE A 98 1.87 -11.17 1.06
C ILE A 98 1.41 -11.89 -0.20
N LYS A 99 2.33 -12.56 -0.90
CA LYS A 99 2.01 -13.28 -2.14
C LYS A 99 1.07 -14.46 -1.84
N SER A 100 -0.01 -14.59 -2.61
CA SER A 100 -0.89 -15.77 -2.57
C SER A 100 -0.12 -17.02 -2.97
N VAL A 101 -0.36 -18.12 -2.27
CA VAL A 101 0.15 -19.43 -2.67
C VAL A 101 -0.76 -19.94 -3.79
N ASN A 102 -0.18 -20.34 -4.92
CA ASN A 102 -0.91 -21.03 -5.98
C ASN A 102 -1.29 -22.44 -5.53
#